data_AF-A0A931ZJ69-F1
#
_entry.id   AF-A0A931ZJ69-F1
#
_cell.length_a   1.000
_cell.length_b   1.000
_cell.length_c   1.000
_cell.angle_alpha   90.00
_cell.angle_beta   90.00
_cell.angle_gamma   90.00
#
_symmetry.space_group_name_H-M   'P 1'
#
loop_
_entity.id
_entity.type
_entity.pdbx_description
1 polymer ?
#
loop_
_entity_poly.entity_id
_entity_poly.type
_entity_poly.pdbx_seq_one_letter_code
_entity_poly.pdbx_strand_id
1 'polypeptide(L)'
;MSKKFFLLLIVTLIFLTSFSSKIVRAEEIEAKQLDPKAKILAQYLAKYNSPLENHAQDFIDAAKEYNLDWKLVPSIAGVESTFGKFIPGGYNGWGWGVYGTQAIYFSSWREAIFTVSKGLRENYYDKGLTDLYSINKAYAASPYWAGKVDYFMGDLEKFTSEFEGEKVSLPETTPKIAAISASLALRNRPVLR
;
A
#
# COMPACT_ATOMS: atom_id res chain seq x y z
N MET A 1 16.33 -18.02 71.94
CA MET A 1 16.35 -18.05 70.46
C MET A 1 15.04 -17.47 69.96
N SER A 2 14.93 -16.15 69.77
CA SER A 2 15.34 -15.35 68.59
C SER A 2 14.10 -15.00 67.76
N LYS A 3 13.38 -13.96 68.22
CA LYS A 3 12.25 -13.29 67.55
C LYS A 3 12.58 -12.76 66.13
N LYS A 4 13.81 -12.95 65.64
CA LYS A 4 14.28 -12.58 64.30
C LYS A 4 13.85 -13.56 63.21
N PHE A 5 13.46 -14.79 63.55
CA PHE A 5 13.00 -15.76 62.56
C PHE A 5 11.53 -15.58 62.14
N PHE A 6 10.68 -15.06 63.05
CA PHE A 6 9.26 -14.88 62.77
C PHE A 6 8.97 -13.64 61.90
N LEU A 7 9.82 -12.62 61.99
CA LEU A 7 9.71 -11.40 61.17
C LEU A 7 10.12 -11.64 59.71
N LEU A 8 11.04 -12.60 59.46
CA LEU A 8 11.49 -12.92 58.10
C LEU A 8 10.43 -13.68 57.30
N LEU A 9 9.59 -14.49 57.97
CA LEU A 9 8.58 -15.32 57.32
C LEU A 9 7.32 -14.53 56.92
N ILE A 10 7.00 -13.46 57.66
CA ILE A 10 5.87 -12.56 57.36
C ILE A 10 6.22 -11.61 56.22
N VAL A 11 7.47 -11.14 56.13
CA VAL A 11 7.92 -10.28 55.01
C VAL A 11 7.92 -11.05 53.69
N THR A 12 8.31 -12.32 53.66
CA THR A 12 8.21 -13.15 52.44
C THR A 12 6.78 -13.45 52.00
N LEU A 13 5.82 -13.52 52.93
CA LEU A 13 4.42 -13.80 52.60
C LEU A 13 3.69 -12.57 52.02
N ILE A 14 4.12 -11.36 52.41
CA ILE A 14 3.57 -10.09 51.88
C ILE A 14 4.11 -9.77 50.48
N PHE A 15 5.28 -10.29 50.09
CA PHE A 15 5.80 -10.13 48.73
C PHE A 15 5.18 -11.08 47.70
N LEU A 16 4.48 -12.14 48.12
CA LEU A 16 3.84 -13.07 47.18
C LEU A 16 2.44 -12.62 46.73
N THR A 17 1.82 -11.66 47.43
CA THR A 17 0.47 -11.18 47.13
C THR A 17 0.41 -9.88 46.33
N SER A 18 1.56 -9.25 46.03
CA SER A 18 1.59 -8.03 45.21
C SER A 18 1.88 -8.27 43.73
N PHE A 19 1.96 -9.52 43.27
CA PHE A 19 2.07 -9.83 41.83
C PHE A 19 0.69 -10.12 41.21
N SER A 20 -0.25 -9.23 41.45
CA SER A 20 -1.52 -9.11 40.74
C SER A 20 -1.81 -7.61 40.78
N SER A 21 -1.82 -6.84 39.71
CA SER A 21 -2.40 -7.06 38.40
C SER A 21 -1.81 -6.08 37.39
N LYS A 22 -0.49 -6.08 37.19
CA LYS A 22 0.05 -5.61 35.89
C LYS A 22 -0.12 -6.75 34.90
N ILE A 23 -1.38 -7.05 34.57
CA ILE A 23 -1.68 -7.66 33.28
C ILE A 23 -1.05 -6.71 32.28
N VAL A 24 0.01 -7.18 31.63
CA VAL A 24 0.52 -6.61 30.39
C VAL A 24 -0.70 -6.57 29.49
N ARG A 25 -1.34 -5.40 29.41
CA ARG A 25 -2.41 -5.15 28.46
C ARG A 25 -1.68 -5.26 27.13
N ALA A 26 -1.75 -6.43 26.51
CA ALA A 26 -1.40 -6.58 25.12
C ALA A 26 -2.20 -5.47 24.44
N GLU A 27 -1.51 -4.45 23.91
CA GLU A 27 -2.15 -3.58 22.95
C GLU A 27 -2.67 -4.53 21.88
N GLU A 28 -3.99 -4.66 21.84
CA GLU A 28 -4.66 -5.29 20.73
C GLU A 28 -4.24 -4.45 19.53
N ILE A 29 -3.26 -4.95 18.78
CA ILE A 29 -2.79 -4.29 17.57
C ILE A 29 -3.96 -4.42 16.62
N GLU A 30 -4.86 -3.45 16.66
CA GLU A 30 -5.97 -3.34 15.74
C GLU A 30 -5.33 -3.16 14.37
N ALA A 31 -5.29 -4.26 13.61
CA ALA A 31 -4.75 -4.24 12.26
C ALA A 31 -5.62 -3.29 11.45
N LYS A 32 -5.10 -2.08 11.20
CA LYS A 32 -5.82 -1.05 10.43
C LYS A 32 -6.31 -1.69 9.14
N GLN A 33 -7.63 -1.73 8.98
CA GLN A 33 -8.22 -2.31 7.79
C GLN A 33 -7.76 -1.52 6.55
N LEU A 34 -7.21 -2.23 5.57
CA LEU A 34 -6.83 -1.63 4.29
C LEU A 34 -8.04 -1.04 3.58
N ASP A 35 -7.85 0.12 2.96
CA ASP A 35 -8.85 0.77 2.12
C ASP A 35 -9.28 -0.21 1.00
N PRO A 36 -10.58 -0.33 0.69
CA PRO A 36 -11.05 -1.17 -0.41
C PRO A 36 -10.32 -0.89 -1.73
N LYS A 37 -10.04 0.38 -2.05
CA LYS A 37 -9.28 0.78 -3.26
C LYS A 37 -7.84 0.33 -3.20
N ALA A 38 -7.22 0.31 -2.01
CA ALA A 38 -5.86 -0.20 -1.85
C ALA A 38 -5.81 -1.70 -2.15
N LYS A 39 -6.83 -2.47 -1.75
CA LYS A 39 -6.92 -3.90 -2.11
C LYS A 39 -7.04 -4.09 -3.62
N ILE A 40 -7.86 -3.28 -4.29
CA ILE A 40 -8.03 -3.33 -5.75
C ILE A 40 -6.72 -2.97 -6.46
N LEU A 41 -6.10 -1.87 -6.06
CA LEU A 41 -4.83 -1.42 -6.63
C LEU A 41 -3.72 -2.45 -6.44
N ALA A 42 -3.62 -3.08 -5.27
CA ALA A 42 -2.66 -4.15 -5.03
C ALA A 42 -2.85 -5.30 -6.02
N GLN A 43 -4.09 -5.78 -6.20
CA GLN A 43 -4.39 -6.84 -7.17
C GLN A 43 -4.11 -6.43 -8.62
N TYR A 44 -4.41 -5.18 -8.97
CA TYR A 44 -4.08 -4.65 -10.29
C TYR A 44 -2.57 -4.66 -10.53
N LEU A 45 -1.78 -4.12 -9.60
CA LEU A 45 -0.32 -4.06 -9.68
C LEU A 45 0.34 -5.45 -9.66
N ALA A 46 -0.26 -6.42 -8.96
CA ALA A 46 0.18 -7.81 -8.93
C ALA A 46 0.18 -8.46 -10.32
N LYS A 47 -0.80 -8.13 -11.19
CA LYS A 47 -0.85 -8.61 -12.59
C LYS A 47 0.37 -8.21 -13.41
N TYR A 48 1.05 -7.14 -13.01
CA TYR A 48 2.27 -6.66 -13.66
C TYR A 48 3.54 -7.17 -12.98
N ASN A 49 3.44 -7.89 -11.85
CA ASN A 49 4.56 -8.19 -10.95
C ASN A 49 5.30 -6.91 -10.52
N SER A 50 4.53 -5.89 -10.13
CA SER A 50 5.07 -4.61 -9.74
C SER A 50 5.61 -4.64 -8.30
N PRO A 51 6.78 -4.03 -8.01
CA PRO A 51 7.24 -3.82 -6.63
C PRO A 51 6.33 -2.87 -5.82
N LEU A 52 5.44 -2.14 -6.49
CA LEU A 52 4.51 -1.19 -5.87
C LEU A 52 3.26 -1.87 -5.27
N GLU A 53 3.05 -3.17 -5.50
CA GLU A 53 1.90 -3.93 -4.99
C GLU A 53 1.70 -3.74 -3.48
N ASN A 54 2.77 -3.91 -2.70
CA ASN A 54 2.75 -3.78 -1.24
C ASN A 54 2.62 -2.33 -0.75
N HIS A 55 2.64 -1.36 -1.66
CA HIS A 55 2.52 0.08 -1.39
C HIS A 55 1.17 0.65 -1.86
N ALA A 56 0.21 -0.20 -2.24
CA ALA A 56 -1.10 0.24 -2.70
C ALA A 56 -1.82 1.16 -1.69
N GLN A 57 -1.68 0.90 -0.38
CA GLN A 57 -2.25 1.77 0.64
C GLN A 57 -1.59 3.16 0.67
N ASP A 58 -0.28 3.23 0.41
CA ASP A 58 0.45 4.51 0.36
C ASP A 58 -0.08 5.39 -0.78
N PHE A 59 -0.44 4.82 -1.93
CA PHE A 59 -1.10 5.55 -3.01
C PHE A 59 -2.45 6.12 -2.61
N ILE A 60 -3.28 5.32 -1.95
CA ILE A 60 -4.60 5.78 -1.52
C ILE A 60 -4.48 6.88 -0.46
N ASP A 61 -3.57 6.72 0.49
CA ASP A 61 -3.32 7.72 1.53
C ASP A 61 -2.80 9.03 0.92
N ALA A 62 -1.83 8.97 0.01
CA ALA A 62 -1.31 10.16 -0.67
C ALA A 62 -2.35 10.84 -1.56
N ALA A 63 -3.17 10.06 -2.29
CA ALA A 63 -4.24 10.62 -3.11
C ALA A 63 -5.28 11.37 -2.27
N LYS A 64 -5.62 10.86 -1.08
CA LYS A 64 -6.49 11.55 -0.12
C LYS A 64 -5.84 12.81 0.44
N GLU A 65 -4.58 12.72 0.88
CA GLU A 65 -3.84 13.84 1.46
C GLU A 65 -3.72 15.01 0.48
N TYR A 66 -3.43 14.71 -0.78
CA TYR A 66 -3.17 15.72 -1.82
C TYR A 66 -4.38 15.98 -2.74
N ASN A 67 -5.55 15.43 -2.41
CA ASN A 67 -6.80 15.57 -3.17
C ASN A 67 -6.62 15.33 -4.68
N LEU A 68 -6.13 14.12 -5.01
CA LEU A 68 -5.92 13.63 -6.38
C LEU A 68 -6.84 12.44 -6.66
N ASP A 69 -7.13 12.18 -7.94
CA ASP A 69 -7.69 10.88 -8.31
C ASP A 69 -6.67 9.79 -7.95
N TRP A 70 -7.11 8.81 -7.16
CA TRP A 70 -6.27 7.72 -6.66
C TRP A 70 -5.65 6.86 -7.77
N LYS A 71 -6.21 6.91 -8.99
CA LYS A 71 -5.68 6.21 -10.17
C LYS A 71 -4.51 6.96 -10.82
N LEU A 72 -4.40 8.28 -10.65
CA LEU A 72 -3.45 9.12 -11.39
C LEU A 72 -1.99 8.70 -11.17
N VAL A 73 -1.54 8.73 -9.91
CA VAL A 73 -0.15 8.48 -9.55
C VAL A 73 0.32 7.06 -9.88
N PRO A 74 -0.46 5.97 -9.64
CA PRO A 74 -0.05 4.65 -10.09
C PRO A 74 -0.04 4.53 -11.63
N SER A 75 -0.98 5.17 -12.34
CA SER A 75 -0.99 5.16 -13.82
C SER A 75 0.22 5.88 -14.43
N ILE A 76 0.69 6.97 -13.83
CA ILE A 76 1.94 7.62 -14.26
C ILE A 76 3.12 6.65 -14.08
N ALA A 77 3.22 5.92 -12.96
CA ALA A 77 4.27 4.91 -12.78
C ALA A 77 4.17 3.78 -13.83
N GLY A 78 2.95 3.43 -14.25
CA GLY A 78 2.71 2.51 -15.36
C GLY A 78 3.37 2.97 -16.66
N VAL A 79 3.22 4.25 -17.00
CA VAL A 79 3.83 4.85 -18.20
C VAL A 79 5.35 4.92 -18.08
N GLU A 80 5.87 5.38 -16.96
CA GLU A 80 7.29 5.76 -16.81
C GLU A 80 8.21 4.57 -16.59
N SER A 81 7.75 3.55 -15.87
CA SER A 81 8.62 2.46 -15.41
C SER A 81 7.95 1.09 -15.44
N THR A 82 6.81 0.94 -16.11
CA THR A 82 5.96 -0.26 -16.02
C THR A 82 5.67 -0.60 -14.56
N PHE A 83 5.15 0.39 -13.83
CA PHE A 83 4.83 0.31 -12.41
C PHE A 83 6.06 -0.02 -11.55
N GLY A 84 7.16 0.70 -11.73
CA GLY A 84 8.36 0.58 -10.89
C GLY A 84 9.30 -0.58 -11.23
N LYS A 85 9.01 -1.35 -12.28
CA LYS A 85 9.84 -2.50 -12.69
C LYS A 85 11.13 -2.09 -13.37
N PHE A 86 11.08 -1.01 -14.15
CA PHE A 86 12.21 -0.52 -14.92
C PHE A 86 12.61 0.85 -14.41
N ILE A 87 13.50 0.86 -13.42
CA ILE A 87 14.07 2.08 -12.83
C ILE A 87 15.60 1.96 -12.80
N PRO A 88 16.34 3.08 -12.89
CA PRO A 88 17.81 3.06 -12.86
C PRO A 88 18.39 2.83 -11.45
N GLY A 89 17.55 2.66 -10.42
CA GLY A 89 17.92 2.50 -9.02
C GLY A 89 17.05 3.34 -8.09
N GLY A 90 17.22 3.15 -6.77
CA GLY A 90 16.40 3.82 -5.75
C GLY A 90 14.92 3.45 -5.84
N TYR A 91 14.03 4.42 -5.63
CA TYR A 91 12.57 4.22 -5.62
C TYR A 91 11.82 5.25 -6.48
N ASN A 92 12.39 5.63 -7.63
CA ASN A 92 11.80 6.63 -8.53
C ASN A 92 11.11 5.98 -9.73
N GLY A 93 9.86 5.55 -9.54
CA GLY A 93 9.03 4.94 -10.58
C GLY A 93 8.39 5.93 -11.56
N TRP A 94 8.60 7.24 -11.40
CA TRP A 94 7.88 8.29 -12.14
C TRP A 94 8.82 9.16 -13.00
N GLY A 95 10.12 8.89 -13.01
CA GLY A 95 11.08 9.80 -13.65
C GLY A 95 11.10 11.20 -13.01
N TRP A 96 10.64 11.33 -11.76
CA TRP A 96 10.43 12.63 -11.13
C TRP A 96 11.75 13.32 -10.83
N GLY A 97 11.86 14.60 -11.23
CA GLY A 97 13.06 15.42 -11.01
C GLY A 97 14.32 14.93 -11.73
N VAL A 98 14.17 14.17 -12.82
CA VAL A 98 15.28 13.76 -13.67
C VAL A 98 15.58 14.86 -14.70
N TYR A 99 16.81 15.39 -14.68
CA TYR A 99 17.26 16.43 -15.62
C TYR A 99 18.69 16.10 -16.12
N GLY A 100 18.83 15.85 -17.42
CA GLY A 100 20.13 15.49 -18.00
C GLY A 100 20.70 14.21 -17.38
N THR A 101 21.84 14.31 -16.71
CA THR A 101 22.49 13.20 -15.98
C THR A 101 22.11 13.13 -14.50
N GLN A 102 21.33 14.09 -14.00
CA GLN A 102 20.89 14.13 -12.60
C GLN A 102 19.58 13.35 -12.45
N ALA A 103 19.56 12.39 -11.52
CA ALA A 103 18.35 11.69 -11.11
C ALA A 103 18.13 11.85 -9.60
N ILE A 104 16.88 12.08 -9.21
CA ILE A 104 16.49 11.99 -7.80
C ILE A 104 16.26 10.51 -7.47
N TYR A 105 16.91 10.06 -6.39
CA TYR A 105 16.68 8.75 -5.80
C TYR A 105 16.04 8.96 -4.43
N PHE A 106 14.82 8.43 -4.28
CA PHE A 106 14.16 8.37 -2.98
C PHE A 106 14.73 7.25 -2.13
N SER A 107 14.47 7.30 -0.82
CA SER A 107 14.88 6.28 0.17
C SER A 107 13.85 5.16 0.33
N SER A 108 12.61 5.38 -0.12
CA SER A 108 11.55 4.36 -0.12
C SER A 108 10.46 4.65 -1.16
N TRP A 109 9.67 3.63 -1.52
CA TRP A 109 8.49 3.80 -2.35
C TRP A 109 7.46 4.76 -1.72
N ARG A 110 7.22 4.65 -0.41
CA ARG A 110 6.30 5.55 0.30
C ARG A 110 6.72 7.01 0.18
N GLU A 111 7.99 7.31 0.42
CA GLU A 111 8.53 8.67 0.27
C GLU A 111 8.31 9.20 -1.16
N ALA A 112 8.60 8.38 -2.17
CA ALA A 112 8.43 8.75 -3.57
C ALA A 112 6.96 9.03 -3.91
N ILE A 113 6.04 8.14 -3.51
CA ILE A 113 4.60 8.27 -3.75
C ILE A 113 4.08 9.59 -3.18
N PHE A 114 4.40 9.90 -1.91
CA PHE A 114 3.95 11.14 -1.27
C PHE A 114 4.61 12.37 -1.91
N THR A 115 5.90 12.31 -2.24
CA THR A 115 6.60 13.43 -2.87
C THR A 115 6.03 13.76 -4.25
N VAL A 116 5.82 12.74 -5.10
CA VAL A 116 5.24 12.91 -6.44
C VAL A 116 3.80 13.42 -6.33
N SER A 117 3.00 12.87 -5.41
CA SER A 117 1.61 13.31 -5.20
C SER A 117 1.54 14.77 -4.75
N LYS A 118 2.36 15.16 -3.78
CA LYS A 118 2.51 16.55 -3.35
C LYS A 118 2.91 17.46 -4.51
N GLY A 119 3.90 17.02 -5.28
CA GLY A 119 4.37 17.75 -6.46
C GLY A 119 3.28 17.97 -7.51
N LEU A 120 2.48 16.94 -7.81
CA LEU A 120 1.33 17.04 -8.72
C LEU A 120 0.27 18.02 -8.19
N ARG A 121 -0.01 18.00 -6.90
CA ARG A 121 -0.93 18.96 -6.26
C ARG A 121 -0.42 20.38 -6.40
N GLU A 122 0.75 20.68 -5.82
CA GLU A 122 1.27 22.04 -5.67
C GLU A 122 1.72 22.66 -6.99
N ASN A 123 2.31 21.86 -7.89
CA ASN A 123 2.91 22.40 -9.11
C ASN A 123 2.01 22.31 -10.34
N TYR A 124 0.91 21.56 -10.27
CA TYR A 124 0.00 21.37 -11.41
C TYR A 124 -1.44 21.75 -11.03
N TYR A 125 -2.07 20.99 -10.13
CA TYR A 125 -3.48 21.22 -9.83
C TYR A 125 -3.73 22.60 -9.19
N ASP A 126 -2.87 23.04 -8.26
CA ASP A 126 -2.99 24.38 -7.63
C ASP A 126 -2.72 25.51 -8.61
N LYS A 127 -2.11 25.21 -9.76
CA LYS A 127 -1.90 26.15 -10.86
C LYS A 127 -2.96 26.04 -11.96
N GLY A 128 -4.02 25.25 -11.73
CA GLY A 128 -5.13 25.07 -12.67
C GLY A 128 -4.89 24.03 -13.77
N LEU A 129 -3.80 23.25 -13.71
CA LEU A 129 -3.54 22.14 -14.62
C LEU A 129 -4.17 20.86 -14.06
N THR A 130 -5.48 20.71 -14.25
CA THR A 130 -6.29 19.66 -13.60
C THR A 130 -6.67 18.50 -14.52
N ASP A 131 -6.34 18.58 -15.81
CA ASP A 131 -6.55 17.52 -16.79
C ASP A 131 -5.20 16.96 -17.31
N LEU A 132 -5.20 15.72 -17.79
CA LEU A 132 -3.97 15.04 -18.22
C LEU A 132 -3.24 15.76 -19.35
N TYR A 133 -3.95 16.44 -20.25
CA TYR A 133 -3.32 17.14 -21.37
C TYR A 133 -2.67 18.45 -20.92
N SER A 134 -3.27 19.17 -19.97
CA SER A 134 -2.63 20.34 -19.37
C SER A 134 -1.43 19.98 -18.49
N ILE A 135 -1.50 18.85 -17.75
CA ILE A 135 -0.35 18.31 -17.01
C ILE A 135 0.79 17.93 -17.95
N ASN A 136 0.48 17.25 -19.06
CA ASN A 136 1.49 16.78 -20.01
C ASN A 136 2.39 17.91 -20.52
N LYS A 137 1.81 19.07 -20.85
CA LYS A 137 2.55 20.26 -21.32
C LYS A 137 3.69 20.69 -20.40
N ALA A 138 3.60 20.38 -19.10
CA ALA A 138 4.60 20.71 -18.10
C ALA A 138 5.38 19.49 -17.58
N TYR A 139 4.85 18.27 -17.71
CA TYR A 139 5.45 17.05 -17.15
C TYR A 139 6.41 16.36 -18.12
N ALA A 140 6.01 16.19 -19.38
CA ALA A 140 6.73 15.36 -20.33
C ALA A 140 6.94 16.05 -21.68
N ALA A 141 8.07 15.75 -22.33
CA ALA A 141 8.32 16.22 -23.70
C ALA A 141 7.43 15.50 -24.74
N SER A 142 6.97 14.28 -24.43
CA SER A 142 6.17 13.48 -25.35
C SER A 142 4.70 13.94 -25.37
N PRO A 143 4.14 14.34 -26.54
CA PRO A 143 2.74 14.72 -26.62
C PRO A 143 1.78 13.54 -26.34
N TYR A 144 2.26 12.29 -26.41
CA TYR A 144 1.47 11.08 -26.19
C TYR A 144 1.41 10.64 -24.73
N TRP A 145 2.17 11.26 -23.83
CA TRP A 145 2.23 10.88 -22.42
C TRP A 145 0.84 10.90 -21.78
N ALA A 146 0.07 11.98 -21.99
CA ALA A 146 -1.30 12.11 -21.46
C ALA A 146 -2.19 10.92 -21.82
N GLY A 147 -2.19 10.52 -23.10
CA GLY A 147 -3.01 9.40 -23.57
C GLY A 147 -2.59 8.04 -23.01
N LYS A 148 -1.30 7.86 -22.70
CA LYS A 148 -0.81 6.64 -22.02
C LYS A 148 -1.20 6.60 -20.55
N VAL A 149 -1.18 7.74 -19.87
CA VAL A 149 -1.67 7.84 -18.48
C VAL A 149 -3.17 7.59 -18.44
N ASP A 150 -3.91 8.20 -19.36
CA ASP A 150 -5.36 8.01 -19.52
C ASP A 150 -5.72 6.54 -19.76
N TYR A 151 -4.96 5.86 -20.64
CA TYR A 151 -5.10 4.42 -20.87
C TYR A 151 -4.99 3.61 -19.58
N PHE A 152 -3.95 3.83 -18.76
CA PHE A 152 -3.79 3.09 -17.50
C PHE A 152 -4.84 3.48 -16.45
N MET A 153 -5.30 4.73 -16.42
CA MET A 153 -6.40 5.13 -15.54
C MET A 153 -7.70 4.43 -15.93
N GLY A 154 -7.99 4.34 -17.22
CA GLY A 154 -9.15 3.62 -17.76
C GLY A 154 -9.06 2.11 -17.55
N ASP A 155 -7.89 1.51 -17.74
CA ASP A 155 -7.67 0.07 -17.49
C ASP A 155 -7.83 -0.30 -16.01
N LEU A 156 -7.33 0.55 -15.10
CA LEU A 156 -7.54 0.39 -13.66
C LEU A 156 -9.02 0.59 -13.26
N GLU A 157 -9.73 1.54 -13.87
CA GLU A 157 -11.18 1.74 -13.65
C GLU A 157 -11.98 0.50 -14.13
N LYS A 158 -11.65 -0.04 -15.31
CA LYS A 158 -12.25 -1.28 -15.81
C LYS A 158 -11.99 -2.45 -14.88
N PHE A 159 -10.75 -2.63 -14.43
CA PHE A 159 -10.38 -3.67 -13.48
C PHE A 159 -11.14 -3.53 -12.15
N THR A 160 -11.31 -2.29 -11.66
CA THR A 160 -12.09 -1.99 -10.45
C THR A 160 -13.53 -2.49 -10.60
N SER A 161 -14.18 -2.16 -11.72
CA SER A 161 -15.56 -2.57 -12.00
C SER A 161 -15.70 -4.09 -12.07
N GLU A 162 -14.76 -4.78 -12.71
CA GLU A 162 -14.73 -6.25 -12.78
C GLU A 162 -14.54 -6.90 -11.41
N PHE A 163 -13.60 -6.37 -10.62
CA PHE A 163 -13.30 -6.88 -9.28
C PHE A 163 -14.47 -6.69 -8.31
N GLU A 164 -15.18 -5.57 -8.40
CA GLU A 164 -16.39 -5.32 -7.62
C GLU A 164 -17.57 -6.20 -8.10
N GLY A 165 -17.73 -6.39 -9.41
CA GLY A 165 -18.73 -7.29 -9.98
C GLY A 165 -18.53 -8.75 -9.57
N GLU A 166 -17.29 -9.23 -9.53
CA GLU A 166 -16.95 -10.58 -9.05
C GLU A 166 -17.36 -10.77 -7.58
N LYS A 167 -17.06 -9.80 -6.71
CA LYS A 167 -17.46 -9.82 -5.29
C LYS A 167 -18.98 -9.92 -5.12
N VAL A 168 -19.76 -9.23 -5.95
CA VAL A 168 -21.23 -9.26 -5.91
C VAL A 168 -21.78 -10.61 -6.39
N SER A 169 -21.07 -11.28 -7.30
CA SER A 169 -21.47 -12.59 -7.85
C SER A 169 -21.12 -13.80 -6.98
N LEU A 170 -20.19 -13.65 -6.03
CA LEU A 170 -19.90 -14.67 -5.03
C LEU A 170 -20.99 -14.63 -3.96
N PRO A 171 -21.66 -15.75 -3.64
CA PRO A 171 -22.76 -15.72 -2.66
C PRO A 171 -22.23 -15.25 -1.31
N GLU A 172 -22.73 -14.11 -0.82
CA GLU A 172 -22.57 -13.67 0.56
C GLU A 172 -23.28 -14.67 1.48
N THR A 173 -22.60 -15.76 1.83
CA THR A 173 -23.07 -16.69 2.86
C THR A 173 -22.00 -16.87 3.92
N THR A 174 -22.27 -16.23 5.06
CA THR A 174 -22.13 -16.70 6.45
C THR A 174 -20.83 -17.41 6.91
N PRO A 175 -20.36 -17.14 8.14
CA PRO A 175 -19.07 -17.64 8.63
C PRO A 175 -19.16 -19.14 8.93
N LYS A 176 -18.57 -19.97 8.05
CA LYS A 176 -18.12 -21.32 8.40
C LYS A 176 -16.78 -21.66 7.74
N ILE A 177 -15.71 -21.39 8.52
CA ILE A 177 -14.69 -22.36 8.94
C ILE A 177 -13.93 -23.11 7.82
N ALA A 178 -12.64 -22.77 7.71
CA ALA A 178 -11.48 -23.68 7.52
C ALA A 178 -11.41 -24.66 6.31
N ALA A 179 -12.37 -24.67 5.38
CA ALA A 179 -12.36 -25.66 4.29
C ALA A 179 -11.66 -25.21 2.99
N ILE A 180 -11.49 -23.89 2.76
CA ILE A 180 -11.00 -23.40 1.45
C ILE A 180 -9.48 -23.47 1.32
N SER A 181 -8.74 -23.34 2.43
CA SER A 181 -7.26 -23.41 2.44
C SER A 181 -6.72 -24.79 2.02
N ALA A 182 -7.46 -25.87 2.30
CA ALA A 182 -7.06 -27.24 1.94
C ALA A 182 -7.27 -27.54 0.44
N SER A 183 -8.31 -26.97 -0.18
CA SER A 183 -8.61 -27.19 -1.60
C SER A 183 -7.61 -26.48 -2.53
N LEU A 184 -7.15 -25.28 -2.15
CA LEU A 184 -6.19 -24.52 -2.95
C LEU A 184 -4.76 -25.08 -2.84
N ALA A 185 -4.39 -25.64 -1.69
CA ALA A 185 -3.07 -26.27 -1.47
C ALA A 185 -2.90 -27.63 -2.20
N LEU A 186 -4.00 -28.30 -2.56
CA LEU A 186 -3.96 -29.57 -3.31
C LEU A 186 -3.88 -29.38 -4.83
N ARG A 187 -4.25 -28.20 -5.36
CA ARG A 187 -4.27 -27.94 -6.80
C ARG A 187 -2.89 -27.55 -7.38
N ASN A 188 -1.93 -27.15 -6.53
CA ASN A 188 -0.60 -26.68 -6.95
C ASN A 188 0.58 -27.60 -6.54
N ARG A 189 0.34 -28.90 -6.30
CA ARG A 189 1.49 -29.82 -6.14
C ARG A 189 2.09 -30.16 -7.50
N PRO A 190 3.40 -29.93 -7.74
CA PRO A 190 4.05 -30.40 -8.94
C PRO A 190 4.04 -31.93 -8.97
N VAL A 191 3.59 -32.51 -10.08
CA VAL A 191 3.72 -33.93 -10.35
C VAL A 191 5.21 -34.19 -10.56
N LEU A 192 5.85 -34.83 -9.58
CA LEU A 192 7.22 -35.33 -9.72
C LEU A 192 7.22 -36.38 -10.84
N ARG A 193 8.03 -36.15 -11.87
CA ARG A 193 8.48 -37.20 -12.80
C ARG A 193 9.68 -37.91 -12.21
#